data_AF-A0A143PI72-F1
#
_entry.id   AF-A0A143PI72-F1
#
_cell.length_a   1.000
_cell.length_b   1.000
_cell.length_c   1.000
_cell.angle_alpha   90.00
_cell.angle_beta   90.00
_cell.angle_gamma   90.00
#
_symmetry.space_group_name_H-M   'P 1'
#
loop_
_entity.id
_entity.type
_entity.pdbx_description
1 polymer ?
#
loop_
_entity_poly.entity_id
_entity_poly.type
_entity_poly.pdbx_seq_one_letter_code
_entity_poly.pdbx_strand_id
1 'polypeptide(L)' 'MNNDEIKGKVEQAKGKTKQVIGNAAGDQRLYDEGVADEASGDVREGYGKVKRNIGEAIEDVGESIKK' A
#
# COMPACT_ATOMS: atom_id res chain seq x y z
N MET A 1 -12.76 -1.18 -3.20
CA MET A 1 -11.32 -0.89 -3.12
C MET A 1 -11.11 0.56 -3.50
N ASN A 2 -10.40 1.35 -2.67
CA ASN A 2 -10.10 2.74 -2.97
C ASN A 2 -8.89 2.83 -3.93
N ASN A 3 -8.77 3.91 -4.70
CA ASN A 3 -7.66 4.14 -5.63
C ASN A 3 -6.28 4.04 -4.96
N ASP A 4 -6.16 4.51 -3.72
CA ASP A 4 -4.92 4.42 -2.94
C ASP A 4 -4.47 2.97 -2.68
N GLU A 5 -5.43 2.07 -2.49
CA GLU A 5 -5.20 0.66 -2.19
C GLU A 5 -4.73 -0.09 -3.45
N ILE A 6 -5.32 0.24 -4.60
CA ILE A 6 -4.87 -0.29 -5.90
C ILE A 6 -3.45 0.20 -6.21
N LYS A 7 -3.19 1.49 -5.99
CA LYS A 7 -1.89 2.10 -6.23
C LYS A 7 -0.80 1.49 -5.34
N GLY A 8 -1.10 1.24 -4.06
CA GLY A 8 -0.20 0.56 -3.13
C GLY A 8 0.17 -0.86 -3.60
N LYS A 9 -0.81 -1.64 -4.04
CA LYS A 9 -0.56 -3.00 -4.59
C LYS A 9 0.29 -3.00 -5.86
N VAL A 10 0.08 -2.00 -6.73
CA VAL A 10 0.90 -1.84 -7.94
C VAL A 10 2.35 -1.50 -7.59
N GLU A 11 2.57 -0.63 -6.60
CA GLU A 11 3.92 -0.29 -6.11
C GLU A 11 4.61 -1.49 -5.45
N GLN A 12 3.89 -2.28 -4.63
CA GLN A 12 4.39 -3.55 -4.09
C GLN A 12 4.83 -4.52 -5.19
N ALA A 13 3.97 -4.74 -6.19
CA ALA A 13 4.28 -5.66 -7.29
C ALA A 13 5.49 -5.18 -8.12
N LYS A 14 5.57 -3.86 -8.39
CA LYS A 14 6.72 -3.26 -9.06
C LYS A 14 8.00 -3.43 -8.24
N GLY A 15 7.93 -3.22 -6.94
CA GLY A 15 9.05 -3.38 -6.02
C GLY A 15 9.61 -4.80 -6.01
N LYS A 16 8.73 -5.80 -5.86
CA LYS A 16 9.10 -7.22 -5.95
C LYS A 16 9.74 -7.59 -7.28
N THR A 17 9.20 -7.05 -8.38
CA THR A 17 9.75 -7.27 -9.72
C THR A 17 11.17 -6.74 -9.84
N LYS A 18 11.42 -5.50 -9.36
CA LYS A 18 12.76 -4.89 -9.32
C LYS A 18 13.72 -5.68 -8.43
N GLN A 19 13.29 -6.16 -7.26
CA GLN A 19 14.11 -7.00 -6.39
C GLN A 19 14.55 -8.30 -7.08
N VAL A 20 13.62 -9.02 -7.71
CA VAL A 20 13.93 -10.26 -8.43
C VAL A 20 14.91 -10.01 -9.57
N ILE A 21 14.64 -8.99 -10.40
CA ILE A 21 15.51 -8.66 -11.53
C ILE A 21 16.88 -8.18 -11.06
N GLY A 22 16.93 -7.30 -10.06
CA GLY A 22 18.18 -6.80 -9.49
C GLY A 22 19.04 -7.91 -8.89
N ASN A 23 18.41 -8.84 -8.15
CA ASN A 23 19.10 -10.01 -7.62
C ASN A 23 19.67 -10.90 -8.74
N ALA A 24 18.85 -11.21 -9.75
CA ALA A 24 19.25 -12.05 -10.87
C ALA A 24 20.34 -11.42 -11.75
N ALA A 25 20.32 -10.09 -11.91
CA ALA A 25 21.30 -9.34 -12.69
C ALA A 25 22.54 -8.91 -11.88
N GLY A 26 22.54 -9.11 -10.56
CA GLY A 26 23.59 -8.60 -9.66
C GLY A 26 23.59 -7.07 -9.51
N ASP A 27 22.48 -6.39 -9.83
CA ASP A 27 22.33 -4.94 -9.65
C ASP A 27 21.71 -4.63 -8.29
N GLN A 28 22.56 -4.34 -7.31
CA GLN A 28 22.15 -3.96 -5.95
C GLN A 28 21.26 -2.72 -5.92
N ARG A 29 21.49 -1.73 -6.79
CA ARG A 29 20.66 -0.51 -6.78
C ARG A 29 19.24 -0.82 -7.20
N LEU A 30 19.09 -1.68 -8.21
CA LEU A 30 17.78 -2.11 -8.67
C LEU A 30 17.04 -2.91 -7.59
N TYR A 31 17.76 -3.74 -6.84
CA TYR A 31 17.21 -4.43 -5.68
C TYR A 31 16.72 -3.44 -4.61
N ASP A 32 17.57 -2.48 -4.22
CA ASP A 32 17.25 -1.50 -3.18
C ASP A 32 16.08 -0.59 -3.58
N GLU A 33 16.03 -0.16 -4.84
CA GLU A 33 14.87 0.55 -5.39
C GLU A 33 13.58 -0.28 -5.27
N GLY A 34 13.69 -1.59 -5.50
CA GLY A 34 12.56 -2.50 -5.37
C GLY A 34 12.09 -2.67 -3.92
N VAL A 35 13.00 -2.65 -2.95
CA VAL A 35 12.66 -2.64 -1.52
C VAL A 35 11.94 -1.35 -1.14
N ALA A 36 12.42 -0.21 -1.64
CA ALA A 36 11.82 1.10 -1.37
C ALA A 36 10.41 1.24 -1.98
N ASP A 37 10.21 0.77 -3.21
CA ASP A 37 8.91 0.74 -3.89
C ASP A 37 7.91 -0.17 -3.14
N GLU A 38 8.35 -1.34 -2.65
CA GLU A 38 7.51 -2.25 -1.85
C GLU A 38 7.08 -1.64 -0.52
N ALA A 39 8.04 -1.09 0.23
CA ALA A 39 7.76 -0.44 1.51
C ALA A 39 6.82 0.78 1.36
N SER A 40 6.98 1.55 0.28
CA SER A 40 6.08 2.69 -0.02
C SER A 40 4.64 2.22 -0.27
N GLY A 41 4.47 1.11 -0.98
CA GLY A 41 3.17 0.50 -1.22
C GLY A 41 2.51 0.01 0.07
N ASP A 42 3.26 -0.63 0.96
CA ASP A 42 2.78 -1.09 2.28
C ASP A 42 2.32 0.05 3.17
N VAL A 43 3.10 1.13 3.24
CA VAL A 43 2.75 2.34 4.01
C VAL A 43 1.46 2.96 3.48
N ARG A 44 1.31 3.05 2.15
CA ARG A 44 0.12 3.62 1.50
C ARG A 44 -1.12 2.75 1.73
N GLU A 45 -0.97 1.42 1.68
CA GLU A 45 -2.06 0.49 2.00
C GLU A 45 -2.47 0.58 3.48
N GLY A 46 -1.49 0.62 4.39
CA GLY A 46 -1.73 0.75 5.83
C GLY A 46 -2.47 2.05 6.18
N TYR A 47 -2.03 3.18 5.62
CA TYR A 47 -2.68 4.47 5.83
C TYR A 47 -4.12 4.49 5.27
N GLY A 48 -4.33 3.93 4.07
CA GLY A 48 -5.66 3.82 3.47
C GLY A 48 -6.61 2.96 4.30
N LYS A 49 -6.13 1.84 4.83
CA LYS A 49 -6.88 0.96 5.74
C LYS A 49 -7.27 1.69 7.03
N VAL A 50 -6.34 2.38 7.69
CA VAL A 50 -6.61 3.15 8.92
C VAL A 50 -7.67 4.22 8.67
N LYS A 51 -7.55 5.00 7.60
CA LYS A 51 -8.52 6.05 7.26
C LYS A 51 -9.93 5.48 7.03
N ARG A 52 -10.03 4.33 6.36
CA ARG A 52 -11.32 3.66 6.12
C ARG A 52 -11.96 3.19 7.42
N ASN A 53 -11.23 2.49 8.29
CA ASN A 53 -11.77 2.02 9.57
C ASN A 53 -12.28 3.18 10.44
N ILE A 54 -11.58 4.33 10.43
CA ILE A 54 -12.03 5.54 11.13
C ILE A 54 -13.31 6.10 10.50
N GLY A 55 -13.39 6.14 9.16
CA GLY A 55 -14.60 6.57 8.46
C GLY A 55 -15.81 5.70 8.79
N GLU A 56 -15.66 4.37 8.70
CA GLU A 56 -16.70 3.40 9.03
C GLU A 56 -17.19 3.55 10.48
N ALA A 57 -16.27 3.71 11.44
CA ALA A 57 -16.63 3.92 12.84
C ALA A 57 -17.41 5.22 13.08
N ILE A 58 -17.11 6.29 12.34
CA ILE A 58 -17.84 7.57 12.45
C ILE A 58 -19.22 7.48 11.77
N GLU A 59 -19.32 6.81 10.61
CA GLU A 59 -20.59 6.57 9.92
C GLU A 59 -21.56 5.73 10.77
N ASP A 60 -21.09 4.64 11.38
CA ASP A 60 -21.90 3.78 12.26
C ASP A 60 -22.47 4.55 13.46
N VAL A 61 -21.67 5.42 14.08
CA VAL A 61 -22.12 6.28 15.19
C VAL A 61 -23.13 7.31 14.71
N GLY A 62 -22.89 7.92 13.55
CA GLY A 62 -23.80 8.90 12.96
C GLY A 62 -25.17 8.29 12.59
N GLU A 63 -25.18 7.07 12.03
CA GLU A 63 -26.40 6.35 11.68
C GLU A 63 -27.19 5.95 12.94
N SER A 64 -26.50 5.56 14.01
CA SER A 64 -27.11 5.19 15.30
C SER A 64 -27.77 6.37 16.03
N ILE A 65 -27.27 7.61 15.84
CA ILE A 65 -27.84 8.82 16.44
C ILE A 65 -29.02 9.37 15.63
N LYS A 66 -29.09 9.04 14.34
CA LYS A 66 -30.12 9.54 13.42
C LYS A 66 -31.42 8.72 13.46
N LYS A 67 -31.42 7.59 14.16
CA LYS A 67 -32.57 6.68 14.33
C LYS A 67 -33.20 6.86 15.70
#